data_AF-A0A9Q0SUR7-F1
#
_entry.id   AF-A0A9Q0SUR7-F1
#
_cell.length_a   1.000
_cell.length_b   1.000
_cell.length_c   1.000
_cell.angle_alpha   90.00
_cell.angle_beta   90.00
_cell.angle_gamma   90.00
#
_symmetry.space_group_name_H-M   'P 1'
#
loop_
_entity.id
_entity.type
_entity.pdbx_description
1 polymer ?
#
loop_
_entity_poly.entity_id
_entity_poly.type
_entity_poly.pdbx_seq_one_letter_code
_entity_poly.pdbx_strand_id
1 'polypeptide(L)'
;MKESPYVCDRKLGISCDDPADIEYNATRTWAIDRPGILKTPEGFKRSLELRRDFSRMDAYYITPTGKNLRTLNEIAAFIEANSKYQDVKLSAFSFTSRKVMEDTIPEIMELNISF
;
A
#
# COMPACT_ATOMS: atom_id res chain seq x y z
N MET A 1 8.83 11.67 -14.22
CA MET A 1 8.59 12.80 -13.29
C MET A 1 9.66 12.78 -12.22
N LYS A 2 10.43 13.85 -12.03
CA LYS A 2 11.34 13.96 -10.88
C LYS A 2 10.51 14.27 -9.64
N GLU A 3 10.66 13.46 -8.60
CA GLU A 3 10.04 13.78 -7.31
C GLU A 3 10.75 15.02 -6.74
N SER A 4 9.96 16.04 -6.39
CA SER A 4 10.48 17.18 -5.65
C SER A 4 10.66 16.78 -4.19
N PRO A 5 11.76 17.18 -3.52
CA PRO A 5 11.95 16.88 -2.10
C PRO A 5 10.75 17.39 -1.30
N TYR A 6 10.40 16.63 -0.26
CA TYR A 6 9.37 17.03 0.68
C TYR A 6 9.87 18.23 1.50
N VAL A 7 9.01 19.24 1.67
CA VAL A 7 9.25 20.40 2.55
C VAL A 7 7.94 20.66 3.31
N CYS A 8 8.03 20.76 4.63
CA CYS A 8 6.88 20.80 5.54
C CYS A 8 6.05 22.10 5.46
N ASP A 9 6.66 23.21 5.09
CA ASP A 9 6.05 24.55 5.00
C ASP A 9 5.34 24.84 3.66
N ARG A 10 5.19 23.85 2.77
CA ARG A 10 4.53 24.04 1.46
C ARG A 10 3.04 24.34 1.55
N LYS A 11 2.38 23.95 2.64
CA LYS A 11 0.94 24.15 2.82
C LYS A 11 0.70 25.46 3.56
N LEU A 12 -0.01 26.39 2.92
CA LEU A 12 -0.37 27.68 3.50
C LEU A 12 -1.09 27.49 4.85
N GLY A 13 -0.59 28.18 5.88
CA GLY A 13 -1.14 28.12 7.23
C GLY A 13 -0.70 26.90 8.05
N ILE A 14 0.33 26.17 7.62
CA ILE A 14 0.93 25.05 8.36
C ILE A 14 2.44 25.28 8.51
N SER A 15 2.96 25.11 9.73
CA SER A 15 4.38 25.13 10.08
C SER A 15 4.94 23.70 10.16
N CYS A 16 6.26 23.57 10.08
CA CYS A 16 6.97 22.33 10.39
C CYS A 16 6.86 21.92 11.87
N ASP A 17 6.46 22.86 12.74
CA ASP A 17 6.22 22.61 14.16
C ASP A 17 4.81 22.06 14.43
N ASP A 18 3.92 22.09 13.43
CA ASP A 18 2.59 21.51 13.60
C ASP A 18 2.69 19.99 13.69
N PRO A 19 1.90 19.35 14.58
CA PRO A 19 1.92 17.90 14.72
C PRO A 19 1.48 17.22 13.42
N ALA A 20 2.16 16.12 13.06
CA ALA A 20 1.78 15.31 11.92
C ALA A 20 0.45 14.58 12.19
N ASP A 21 -0.41 14.49 11.16
CA ASP A 21 -1.66 13.72 11.23
C ASP A 21 -1.41 12.22 11.48
N ILE A 22 -0.27 11.70 11.02
CA ILE A 22 0.14 10.30 11.14
C ILE A 22 1.62 10.25 11.51
N GLU A 23 1.95 9.46 12.53
CA GLU A 23 3.32 9.27 12.98
C GLU A 23 4.13 8.37 12.04
N TYR A 24 5.41 8.72 11.88
CA TYR A 24 6.41 7.88 11.22
C TYR A 24 6.82 6.74 12.16
N ASN A 25 6.20 5.57 12.02
CA ASN A 25 6.43 4.44 12.92
C ASN A 25 6.35 3.07 12.21
N ALA A 26 6.54 1.99 12.98
CA ALA A 26 6.56 0.61 12.49
C ALA A 26 5.21 0.11 11.94
N THR A 27 4.10 0.80 12.20
CA THR A 27 2.79 0.46 11.57
C THR A 27 2.79 0.75 10.06
N ARG A 28 3.67 1.66 9.61
CA ARG A 28 3.85 2.06 8.20
C ARG A 28 2.59 2.62 7.54
N THR A 29 1.58 3.00 8.32
CA THR A 29 0.36 3.65 7.82
C THR A 29 0.69 4.92 7.02
N TRP A 30 1.71 5.67 7.47
CA TRP A 30 2.23 6.86 6.79
C TRP A 30 2.71 6.60 5.34
N ALA A 31 3.02 5.35 4.98
CA ALA A 31 3.51 4.97 3.65
C ALA A 31 2.40 4.51 2.70
N ILE A 32 1.16 4.35 3.18
CA ILE A 32 0.04 3.76 2.43
C ILE A 32 -0.60 4.78 1.49
N ASP A 33 -0.85 6.00 1.97
CA ASP A 33 -1.55 7.03 1.20
C ASP A 33 -0.55 8.08 0.67
N ARG A 34 -0.46 8.20 -0.66
CA ARG A 34 0.41 9.17 -1.34
C ARG A 34 -0.32 9.76 -2.54
N PRO A 35 -0.12 11.07 -2.83
CA PRO A 35 -0.44 11.64 -4.12
C PRO A 35 -0.02 10.74 -5.30
N GLY A 36 -0.97 10.43 -6.18
CA GLY A 36 -0.75 9.59 -7.37
C GLY A 36 -1.11 8.11 -7.20
N ILE A 37 -1.51 7.64 -6.01
CA ILE A 37 -2.10 6.32 -5.87
C ILE A 37 -3.54 6.38 -6.40
N LEU A 38 -3.83 5.54 -7.41
CA LEU A 38 -5.18 5.42 -7.94
C LEU A 38 -6.11 4.92 -6.85
N LYS A 39 -7.29 5.55 -6.74
CA LYS A 39 -8.33 5.06 -5.85
C LYS A 39 -8.68 3.63 -6.25
N THR A 40 -8.71 2.74 -5.26
CA THR A 40 -9.11 1.36 -5.48
C THR A 40 -10.54 1.36 -6.05
N PRO A 41 -10.83 0.60 -7.11
CA PRO A 41 -12.16 0.50 -7.68
C PRO A 41 -13.21 0.10 -6.63
N GLU A 42 -14.43 0.58 -6.81
CA GLU A 42 -15.52 0.31 -5.87
C GLU A 42 -15.73 -1.20 -5.64
N GLY A 43 -15.90 -1.58 -4.38
CA GLY A 43 -16.08 -2.97 -3.96
C GLY A 43 -14.77 -3.75 -3.81
N PHE A 44 -13.66 -3.30 -4.38
CA PHE A 44 -12.35 -3.88 -4.13
C PHE A 44 -11.68 -3.21 -2.93
N LYS A 45 -10.84 -3.96 -2.22
CA LYS A 45 -9.96 -3.41 -1.18
C LYS A 45 -8.52 -3.77 -1.50
N ARG A 46 -7.64 -2.78 -1.56
CA ARG A 46 -6.20 -3.01 -1.65
C ARG A 46 -5.63 -3.20 -0.25
N SER A 47 -4.80 -4.21 -0.09
CA SER A 47 -4.10 -4.46 1.17
C SER A 47 -2.62 -4.74 0.92
N LEU A 48 -1.81 -4.43 1.93
CA LEU A 48 -0.36 -4.56 1.92
C LEU A 48 0.07 -5.46 3.05
N GLU A 49 0.85 -6.49 2.74
CA GLU A 49 1.43 -7.42 3.71
C GLU A 49 2.95 -7.31 3.69
N LEU A 50 3.54 -6.97 4.83
CA LEU A 50 4.98 -6.99 5.01
C LEU A 50 5.46 -8.45 5.06
N ARG A 51 6.48 -8.77 4.26
CA ARG A 51 7.12 -10.09 4.34
C ARG A 51 7.80 -10.28 5.70
N ARG A 52 7.89 -11.53 6.12
CA ARG A 52 8.57 -11.92 7.37
C ARG A 52 10.04 -11.53 7.41
N ASP A 53 10.68 -11.47 6.24
CA ASP A 53 12.09 -11.05 6.09
C ASP A 53 12.25 -9.52 5.98
N PHE A 54 11.15 -8.76 6.13
CA PHE A 54 11.10 -7.31 6.01
C PHE A 54 11.59 -6.73 4.67
N SER A 55 11.80 -7.58 3.65
CA SER A 55 12.43 -7.18 2.38
C SER A 55 11.54 -6.25 1.55
N ARG A 56 10.23 -6.49 1.55
CA ARG A 56 9.22 -5.68 0.85
C ARG A 56 7.82 -5.93 1.41
N MET A 57 6.91 -5.03 1.06
CA MET A 57 5.47 -5.27 1.19
C MET A 57 4.93 -5.88 -0.10
N ASP A 58 4.17 -6.96 -0.02
CA ASP A 58 3.42 -7.49 -1.16
C ASP A 58 2.00 -6.88 -1.16
N ALA A 59 1.53 -6.44 -2.32
CA ALA A 59 0.19 -5.90 -2.48
C ALA A 59 -0.78 -6.98 -2.96
N TYR A 60 -2.02 -6.95 -2.48
CA TYR A 60 -3.12 -7.79 -2.95
C TYR A 60 -4.42 -7.02 -2.99
N TYR A 61 -5.37 -7.54 -3.74
CA TYR A 61 -6.74 -7.01 -3.81
C TYR A 61 -7.72 -8.05 -3.28
N ILE A 62 -8.58 -7.62 -2.38
CA ILE A 62 -9.71 -8.36 -1.86
C ILE A 62 -10.91 -8.00 -2.74
N THR A 63 -11.52 -9.01 -3.36
CA THR A 63 -12.74 -8.82 -4.16
C THR A 63 -13.94 -8.50 -3.27
N PRO A 64 -15.05 -8.03 -3.84
CA PRO A 64 -16.33 -7.90 -3.14
C PRO A 64 -16.82 -9.21 -2.50
N THR A 65 -16.36 -10.36 -2.99
CA THR A 65 -16.66 -11.69 -2.46
C THR A 65 -15.66 -12.18 -1.40
N GLY A 66 -14.66 -11.38 -1.05
CA GLY A 66 -13.63 -11.70 -0.06
C GLY A 66 -12.43 -12.48 -0.58
N LYS A 67 -12.32 -12.73 -1.89
CA LYS A 67 -11.19 -13.47 -2.48
C LYS A 67 -9.97 -12.57 -2.60
N ASN A 68 -8.80 -13.09 -2.20
CA ASN A 68 -7.51 -12.42 -2.40
C ASN A 68 -6.97 -12.70 -3.80
N LEU A 69 -6.58 -11.63 -4.51
CA LEU A 69 -5.97 -11.65 -5.83
C LEU A 69 -4.60 -10.96 -5.75
N ARG A 70 -3.56 -11.62 -6.26
CA ARG A 70 -2.14 -11.24 -6.13
C ARG A 70 -1.53 -10.75 -7.45
N THR A 71 -2.26 -10.88 -8.56
CA THR A 71 -1.79 -10.52 -9.89
C THR A 71 -2.86 -9.83 -10.73
N LEU A 72 -2.43 -9.09 -11.76
CA LEU A 72 -3.34 -8.48 -12.74
C LEU A 72 -4.12 -9.54 -13.54
N ASN A 73 -3.52 -10.70 -13.82
CA ASN A 73 -4.20 -11.78 -14.55
C ASN A 73 -5.37 -12.36 -13.74
N GLU A 74 -5.19 -12.51 -12.42
CA GLU A 74 -6.28 -12.94 -11.53
C GLU A 74 -7.42 -11.91 -11.47
N ILE A 75 -7.10 -10.61 -11.54
CA ILE A 75 -8.09 -9.54 -11.63
C ILE A 75 -8.84 -9.63 -12.96
N ALA A 76 -8.13 -9.79 -14.07
CA ALA A 76 -8.75 -9.93 -15.40
C ALA A 76 -9.71 -11.13 -15.44
N ALA A 77 -9.28 -12.29 -14.95
CA ALA A 77 -10.12 -13.48 -14.85
C ALA A 77 -11.34 -13.27 -13.93
N PHE A 78 -11.18 -12.53 -12.83
CA PHE A 78 -12.30 -12.18 -11.96
C PHE A 78 -13.33 -11.29 -12.69
N ILE A 79 -12.87 -10.26 -13.42
CA ILE A 79 -13.76 -9.35 -14.16
C ILE A 79 -14.50 -10.10 -15.28
N GLU A 80 -13.80 -10.97 -16.02
CA GLU A 80 -14.40 -11.80 -17.08
C GLU A 80 -15.51 -12.71 -16.53
N ALA A 81 -15.28 -13.32 -15.37
CA ALA A 81 -16.27 -14.17 -14.70
C ALA A 81 -17.43 -13.40 -14.03
N ASN A 82 -17.35 -12.07 -13.92
CA ASN A 82 -18.33 -11.25 -13.19
C ASN A 82 -18.70 -9.99 -13.99
N SER A 83 -19.71 -10.11 -14.85
CA SER A 83 -20.14 -9.04 -15.77
C SER A 83 -20.42 -7.68 -15.10
N LYS A 84 -20.81 -7.68 -13.82
CA LYS A 84 -21.00 -6.46 -13.01
C LYS A 84 -19.76 -5.54 -12.96
N TYR A 85 -18.55 -6.07 -13.16
CA TYR A 85 -17.30 -5.30 -13.04
C TYR A 85 -16.64 -5.00 -14.40
N GLN A 86 -17.35 -5.17 -15.52
CA GLN A 86 -16.76 -4.94 -16.85
C GLN A 86 -16.27 -3.51 -17.09
N ASP A 87 -16.85 -2.51 -16.43
CA ASP A 87 -16.41 -1.12 -16.53
C ASP A 87 -15.13 -0.83 -15.73
N VAL A 88 -14.67 -1.76 -14.90
CA VAL A 88 -13.46 -1.60 -14.10
C VAL A 88 -12.23 -1.85 -14.97
N LYS A 89 -11.43 -0.79 -15.16
CA LYS A 89 -10.18 -0.87 -15.94
C LYS A 89 -9.08 -1.56 -15.15
N LEU A 90 -8.33 -2.46 -15.81
CA LEU A 90 -7.15 -3.09 -15.21
C LEU A 90 -6.08 -2.07 -14.77
N SER A 91 -5.99 -0.93 -15.46
CA SER A 91 -5.08 0.16 -15.09
C SER A 91 -5.41 0.82 -13.74
N ALA A 92 -6.61 0.59 -13.19
CA ALA A 92 -6.97 1.05 -11.85
C ALA A 92 -6.32 0.21 -10.73
N PHE A 93 -5.69 -0.93 -11.07
CA PHE A 93 -5.02 -1.79 -10.13
C PHE A 93 -3.50 -1.65 -10.23
N SER A 94 -2.87 -1.37 -9.09
CA SER A 94 -1.42 -1.42 -8.95
C SER A 94 -1.00 -2.36 -7.83
N PHE A 95 -0.06 -3.25 -8.15
CA PHE A 95 0.60 -4.16 -7.20
C PHE A 95 1.94 -3.59 -6.69
N THR A 96 2.32 -2.39 -7.12
CA THR A 96 3.55 -1.75 -6.65
C THR A 96 3.41 -1.30 -5.20
N SER A 97 4.37 -1.62 -4.36
CA SER A 97 4.46 -1.14 -2.98
C SER A 97 5.70 -0.26 -2.80
N ARG A 98 5.71 0.54 -1.72
CA ARG A 98 6.88 1.32 -1.33
C ARG A 98 7.98 0.41 -0.78
N LYS A 99 9.22 0.85 -0.92
CA LYS A 99 10.35 0.28 -0.18
C LYS A 99 10.05 0.37 1.33
N VAL A 100 10.36 -0.70 2.05
CA VAL A 100 10.34 -0.69 3.52
C VAL A 100 11.48 0.20 3.99
N MET A 101 11.18 1.16 4.86
CA MET A 101 12.22 2.00 5.46
C MET A 101 12.85 1.23 6.64
N GLU A 102 14.18 1.18 6.65
CA GLU A 102 14.95 0.34 7.56
C GLU A 102 14.73 0.70 9.02
N ASP A 103 14.65 1.99 9.32
CA ASP A 103 14.33 2.56 10.64
C ASP A 103 12.89 2.29 11.12
N THR A 104 12.02 1.73 10.27
CA THR A 104 10.67 1.28 10.68
C THR A 104 10.61 -0.21 10.96
N ILE A 105 11.68 -0.97 10.72
CA ILE A 105 11.77 -2.40 11.04
C ILE A 105 11.88 -2.53 12.56
N PRO A 106 10.95 -3.23 13.23
CA PRO A 106 11.07 -3.47 14.66
C PRO A 106 12.42 -4.12 14.98
N GLU A 107 13.11 -3.66 16.02
CA GLU A 107 14.41 -4.19 16.45
C GLU A 107 14.37 -5.66 16.93
N ILE A 108 13.23 -6.33 16.85
CA ILE A 108 13.02 -7.66 17.42
C ILE A 108 12.62 -8.63 16.32
N MET A 109 13.61 -9.39 15.82
CA MET A 109 13.36 -10.74 15.32
C MET A 109 14.55 -11.67 15.51
N GLU A 110 15.27 -11.57 16.65
CA GLU A 110 15.91 -12.75 17.23
C GLU A 110 14.85 -13.58 17.96
N LEU A 111 13.93 -14.20 17.20
CA LEU A 111 13.31 -15.42 17.70
C LEU A 111 14.39 -16.49 17.63
N ASN A 112 15.17 -16.58 18.73
CA ASN A 112 16.00 -17.73 19.06
C ASN A 112 15.12 -18.97 19.09
N ILE A 113 14.90 -19.58 17.92
CA ILE A 113 14.41 -20.94 17.82
C ILE A 113 15.66 -21.81 17.88
N SER A 114 16.05 -22.16 19.10
CA SER A 114 16.98 -23.25 19.34
C SER A 114 16.36 -24.55 18.82
N PHE A 115 17.11 -25.27 17.99
CA PHE A 115 16.77 -26.61 17.50
C PHE A 115 16.80 -27.65 18.62
#